data_AF-X1F1B1-F1
#
_entry.id   AF-X1F1B1-F1
#
_cell.length_a   1.000
_cell.length_b   1.000
_cell.length_c   1.000
_cell.angle_alpha   90.00
_cell.angle_beta   90.00
_cell.angle_gamma   90.00
#
_symmetry.space_group_name_H-M   'P 1'
#
loop_
_entity.id
_entity.type
_entity.pdbx_description
1 polymer ?
#
loop_
_entity_poly.entity_id
_entity_poly.type
_entity_poly.pdbx_seq_one_letter_code
_entity_poly.pdbx_strand_id
1 'polypeptide(L)' 'GHVACDSRSNSEIVVPLIDKENQVWGVLDVDSRKFDAFSESDKEWLEKIVKLI' A
#
# COMPACT_ATOMS: atom_id res chain seq x y z
N GLY A 1 4.24 -12.92 -10.72
CA GLY A 1 5.61 -12.73 -10.23
C GLY A 1 5.51 -12.36 -8.78
N HIS A 2 6.23 -13.07 -7.91
CA HIS A 2 6.41 -12.62 -6.52
C HIS A 2 7.45 -11.49 -6.58
N VAL A 3 6.99 -10.24 -6.46
CA VAL A 3 7.89 -9.12 -6.17
C VAL A 3 8.34 -9.36 -4.74
N ALA A 4 9.62 -9.63 -4.55
CA ALA A 4 10.17 -10.07 -3.28
C ALA A 4 9.97 -8.96 -2.23
N CYS A 5 9.05 -9.22 -1.29
CA CYS A 5 8.98 -8.53 -0.01
C CYS A 5 10.39 -8.55 0.60
N ASP A 6 10.95 -7.38 0.94
CA ASP A 6 12.24 -7.33 1.65
C ASP A 6 12.08 -8.18 2.90
N SER A 7 12.87 -9.24 3.04
CA SER A 7 12.77 -10.17 4.18
C SER A 7 13.05 -9.51 5.53
N ARG A 8 13.39 -8.21 5.54
CA ARG A 8 13.59 -7.36 6.71
C ARG A 8 12.40 -6.45 7.01
N SER A 9 11.35 -6.45 6.18
CA SER A 9 10.11 -5.75 6.48
C SER A 9 9.41 -6.43 7.65
N ASN A 10 9.10 -5.65 8.68
CA ASN A 10 8.35 -6.09 9.85
C ASN A 10 6.88 -5.60 9.81
N SER A 11 6.53 -4.79 8.83
CA SER A 11 5.18 -4.26 8.60
C SER A 11 5.07 -3.79 7.15
N GLU A 12 3.95 -4.05 6.50
CA GLU A 12 3.68 -3.69 5.11
C GLU A 12 2.24 -3.17 5.00
N ILE A 13 2.03 -2.13 4.19
CA ILE A 13 0.69 -1.68 3.79
C ILE A 13 0.62 -1.58 2.27
N VAL A 14 -0.39 -2.25 1.72
CA VAL A 14 -0.62 -2.30 0.27
C VAL A 14 -1.97 -1.65 -0.03
N VAL A 15 -1.96 -0.62 -0.89
CA VAL A 15 -3.17 0.11 -1.29
C VAL A 15 -3.39 -0.04 -2.80
N PRO A 16 -4.56 -0.51 -3.26
CA PRO A 16 -4.82 -0.66 -4.69
C PRO A 16 -4.97 0.69 -5.39
N LEU A 17 -4.40 0.78 -6.59
CA LEU A 17 -4.63 1.89 -7.51
C LEU A 17 -5.79 1.51 -8.44
N ILE A 18 -6.87 2.28 -8.36
CA ILE A 18 -8.11 2.01 -9.09
C ILE A 18 -8.29 3.07 -10.17
N ASP A 19 -8.54 2.65 -11.40
CA ASP A 19 -8.81 3.56 -12.51
C ASP A 19 -10.27 4.05 -12.54
N LYS A 20 -10.59 4.87 -13.54
CA LYS A 20 -11.94 5.43 -13.73
C LYS A 20 -12.99 4.37 -14.08
N GLU A 21 -12.57 3.20 -14.55
CA GLU A 21 -13.44 2.06 -14.88
C GLU A 21 -13.58 1.10 -13.69
N ASN A 22 -13.09 1.50 -12.51
CA ASN A 22 -13.09 0.71 -11.29
C ASN A 22 -12.25 -0.58 -11.41
N GLN A 23 -11.22 -0.56 -12.26
CA GLN A 23 -10.27 -1.66 -12.41
C GLN A 23 -8.98 -1.38 -11.64
N VAL A 24 -8.42 -2.44 -11.04
CA VAL A 24 -7.11 -2.36 -10.37
C VAL A 24 -6.02 -2.45 -11.43
N TRP A 25 -5.24 -1.39 -11.59
CA TRP A 25 -4.14 -1.33 -12.56
C TRP A 25 -2.76 -1.34 -11.90
N GLY A 26 -2.71 -1.17 -10.57
CA GLY A 26 -1.47 -1.20 -9.81
C GLY A 26 -1.73 -1.26 -8.31
N VAL A 27 -0.64 -1.29 -7.54
CA VAL A 27 -0.67 -1.21 -6.08
C VAL A 27 0.42 -0.25 -5.61
N LEU A 28 0.10 0.56 -4.60
CA LEU A 28 1.09 1.25 -3.78
C LEU A 28 1.53 0.27 -2.69
N ASP A 29 2.79 -0.13 -2.75
CA ASP A 29 3.44 -1.01 -1.77
C ASP A 29 4.36 -0.17 -0.86
N VAL A 30 4.14 -0.22 0.45
CA VAL A 30 4.94 0.50 1.44
C VAL A 30 5.37 -0.45 2.55
N ASP A 31 6.69 -0.66 2.67
CA ASP A 31 7.31 -1.49 3.69
C ASP A 31 7.93 -0.67 4.84
N SER A 32 8.06 -1.30 6.01
CA SER A 32 8.74 -0.72 7.17
C SER A 32 9.45 -1.78 8.00
N ARG A 33 10.63 -1.45 8.52
CA ARG A 33 11.36 -2.28 9.49
C ARG A 33 10.83 -2.16 10.92
N LYS A 34 9.89 -1.25 11.18
CA LYS A 34 9.26 -1.08 12.49
C LYS A 34 8.03 -1.98 12.56
N PHE A 35 7.85 -2.71 13.66
CA PHE A 35 6.61 -3.42 13.94
C PHE A 35 5.45 -2.44 14.14
N ASP A 36 4.26 -2.83 13.69
CA ASP A 36 3.02 -2.03 13.77
C ASP A 36 3.23 -0.60 13.24
N ALA A 37 3.97 -0.49 12.12
CA ALA A 37 4.30 0.81 11.53
C ALA A 37 3.10 1.55 10.96
N PHE A 38 2.04 0.81 10.59
CA PHE A 38 0.86 1.35 9.92
C PHE A 38 -0.38 1.09 10.78
N SER A 39 -1.22 2.10 10.86
CA SER A 39 -2.52 2.10 11.53
C SER A 39 -3.66 2.19 10.52
N GLU A 40 -4.90 2.03 10.99
CA GLU A 40 -6.07 2.22 10.12
C GLU A 40 -6.14 3.65 9.56
N SER A 41 -5.71 4.65 10.33
CA SER A 41 -5.64 6.03 9.83
C SER A 41 -4.65 6.17 8.67
N ASP A 42 -3.51 5.48 8.72
CA ASP A 42 -2.54 5.49 7.61
C ASP A 42 -3.16 4.91 6.34
N LYS A 43 -3.90 3.79 6.47
CA LYS A 43 -4.64 3.20 5.36
C LYS A 43 -5.65 4.16 4.76
N GLU A 44 -6.50 4.79 5.58
CA GLU A 44 -7.51 5.74 5.12
C GLU A 44 -6.91 6.93 4.38
N TRP A 45 -5.78 7.47 4.86
CA TRP A 45 -5.11 8.60 4.22
C TRP A 45 -4.38 8.18 2.95
N LEU A 46 -3.73 7.02 2.93
CA LEU A 46 -3.10 6.48 1.73
C LEU A 46 -4.15 6.22 0.64
N GLU A 47 -5.31 5.65 0.97
CA GLU A 47 -6.44 5.48 0.05
C GLU A 47 -6.94 6.82 -0.53
N LYS A 48 -6.91 7.92 0.25
CA LYS A 48 -7.25 9.25 -0.25
C LYS A 48 -6.17 9.82 -1.17
N ILE A 49 -4.90 9.60 -0.85
CA ILE A 49 -3.76 10.07 -1.65
C ILE A 49 -3.75 9.39 -3.02
N VAL A 50 -3.92 8.07 -3.07
CA VAL A 50 -3.89 7.32 -4.34
C VAL A 50 -5.03 7.71 -5.29
N LYS A 51 -6.15 8.23 -4.77
CA LYS A 51 -7.26 8.76 -5.59
C LYS A 51 -6.92 10.07 -6.32
N LEU A 52 -5.80 10.70 -5.99
CA LEU A 52 -5.31 11.91 -6.67
C LEU A 52 -4.42 11.59 -7.89
N ILE A 53 -4.09 10.32 -8.10
CA ILE A 53 -3.27 9.79 -9.19
C ILE A 53 -4.21 9.33 -10.32
#